data_AF-A0A1Q3SRU8-F1
#
_entry.id   AF-A0A1Q3SRU8-F1
#
_cell.length_a   1.000
_cell.length_b   1.000
_cell.length_c   1.000
_cell.angle_alpha   90.00
_cell.angle_beta   90.00
_cell.angle_gamma   90.00
#
_symmetry.space_group_name_H-M   'P 1'
#
loop_
_entity.id
_entity.type
_entity.pdbx_description
1 polymer ?
#
loop_
_entity_poly.entity_id
_entity_poly.type
_entity_poly.pdbx_seq_one_letter_code
_entity_poly.pdbx_strand_id
1 'polypeptide(L)'
;MFQLQVKDLTRIKSLATAAKYDQGINNLIDDFMHYVADKSNIARYLTKNEIEQLSSNKQIKKLMVLLFLVENVTLSFFKTSNEPYTKNKVLVQDCWNQIEEVLIKRLKLSRDFVPLFESKNEHDVNELNRLYIAAKSIEISDLCSEEFVSRSQNIRIRLNITGKYDIQAIKIDEKSHNKTREEFDLYERQMHIHVGIYDAFKFVEPDLVTAFRYLNSSPTKQRINSLITLKFQNPLLFVLYADGTFTKIAYDEIPSFMESNYKQKEIDEGLYNAVRKDYYQLFQPSLDADSIKKISERISHLIEAALLEAAKQKKPMLIVLSEVHGSKRSFLLHVITLIAAHRMGINHLLAETINIYHKKWGGDPLVEEMLCLLSFAEKELSIQVKDLEGELHYNNISSPYPYYEIPLDAFGIPVREASWVIDVKAVKEDAVLIVGTAHMNNMINSELQEMYYILPIDCTCDKDFSDMLGVTQYNHIDLDKSLAGIKLDEIINMVLSDFQ
;
A
#
# COMPACT_ATOMS: atom_id res chain seq x y z
N MET A 1 7.17 -2.45 -12.02
CA MET A 1 6.40 -2.18 -13.26
C MET A 1 6.09 -3.50 -13.96
N PHE A 2 4.83 -3.96 -13.91
CA PHE A 2 4.43 -5.20 -14.60
C PHE A 2 3.86 -4.87 -15.99
N GLN A 3 4.71 -4.40 -16.89
CA GLN A 3 4.32 -4.10 -18.27
C GLN A 3 4.15 -5.41 -19.04
N LEU A 4 3.06 -5.56 -19.82
CA LEU A 4 2.86 -6.75 -20.65
C LEU A 4 4.07 -6.96 -21.56
N GLN A 5 4.59 -8.17 -21.62
CA GLN A 5 5.65 -8.54 -22.55
C GLN A 5 5.05 -9.12 -23.83
N VAL A 6 5.80 -9.09 -24.92
CA VAL A 6 5.35 -9.69 -26.19
C VAL A 6 4.97 -11.17 -26.00
N LYS A 7 5.70 -11.88 -25.14
CA LYS A 7 5.39 -13.29 -24.79
C LYS A 7 4.01 -13.47 -24.16
N ASP A 8 3.45 -12.46 -23.49
CA ASP A 8 2.13 -12.54 -22.84
C ASP A 8 0.98 -12.56 -23.85
N LEU A 9 1.20 -12.11 -25.10
CA LEU A 9 0.21 -12.19 -26.18
C LEU A 9 -0.19 -13.63 -26.49
N THR A 10 0.75 -14.58 -26.41
CA THR A 10 0.47 -16.02 -26.57
C THR A 10 -0.48 -16.53 -25.48
N ARG A 11 -0.34 -16.00 -24.26
CA ARG A 11 -1.19 -16.34 -23.11
C ARG A 11 -2.57 -15.75 -23.28
N ILE A 12 -2.66 -14.50 -23.74
CA ILE A 12 -3.94 -13.83 -24.07
C ILE A 12 -4.69 -14.58 -25.17
N LYS A 13 -4.01 -15.05 -26.22
CA LYS A 13 -4.61 -15.91 -27.25
C LYS A 13 -5.13 -17.23 -26.69
N SER A 14 -4.36 -17.86 -25.81
CA SER A 14 -4.77 -19.10 -25.14
C SER A 14 -6.03 -18.88 -24.31
N LEU A 15 -6.14 -17.74 -23.63
CA LEU A 15 -7.35 -17.33 -22.92
C LEU A 15 -8.53 -17.07 -23.84
N ALA A 16 -8.33 -16.41 -24.99
CA ALA A 16 -9.38 -16.19 -25.98
C ALA A 16 -9.97 -17.53 -26.48
N THR A 17 -9.10 -18.50 -26.73
CA THR A 17 -9.49 -19.86 -27.13
C THR A 17 -10.26 -20.56 -26.01
N ALA A 18 -9.77 -20.51 -24.77
CA ALA A 18 -10.43 -21.11 -23.61
C ALA A 18 -11.80 -20.45 -23.31
N ALA A 19 -11.90 -19.14 -23.51
CA ALA A 19 -13.15 -18.36 -23.40
C ALA A 19 -14.10 -18.55 -24.59
N LYS A 20 -13.71 -19.35 -25.60
CA LYS A 20 -14.49 -19.60 -26.83
C LYS A 20 -14.90 -18.29 -27.52
N TYR A 21 -13.98 -17.33 -27.59
CA TYR A 21 -14.15 -16.17 -28.47
C TYR A 21 -14.01 -16.58 -29.92
N ASP A 22 -14.52 -15.74 -30.83
CA ASP A 22 -14.48 -16.03 -32.26
C ASP A 22 -13.05 -16.07 -32.79
N GLN A 23 -12.89 -16.71 -33.95
CA GLN A 23 -11.58 -16.82 -34.62
C GLN A 23 -11.04 -15.45 -35.05
N GLY A 24 -11.89 -14.44 -35.23
CA GLY A 24 -11.48 -13.08 -35.56
C GLY A 24 -10.62 -12.46 -34.46
N ILE A 25 -10.96 -12.68 -33.19
CA ILE A 25 -10.14 -12.26 -32.05
C ILE A 25 -8.77 -12.94 -32.03
N ASN A 26 -8.74 -14.26 -32.27
CA ASN A 26 -7.47 -14.99 -32.34
C ASN A 26 -6.58 -14.47 -33.47
N ASN A 27 -7.15 -14.20 -34.65
CA ASN A 27 -6.42 -13.66 -35.79
C ASN A 27 -5.88 -12.25 -35.50
N LEU A 28 -6.67 -11.38 -34.85
CA LEU A 28 -6.22 -10.05 -34.45
C LEU A 28 -5.01 -10.09 -33.50
N ILE A 29 -4.98 -11.04 -32.57
CA ILE A 29 -3.83 -11.22 -31.66
C ILE A 29 -2.62 -11.74 -32.45
N ASP A 30 -2.80 -12.69 -33.36
CA ASP A 30 -1.72 -13.24 -34.21
C ASP A 30 -1.09 -12.16 -35.10
N ASP A 31 -1.92 -11.36 -35.79
CA ASP A 31 -1.46 -10.26 -36.64
C ASP A 31 -0.66 -9.24 -35.83
N PHE A 32 -1.11 -8.94 -34.61
CA PHE A 32 -0.42 -8.03 -33.69
C PHE A 32 0.91 -8.62 -33.21
N MET A 33 0.95 -9.91 -32.86
CA MET A 33 2.17 -10.62 -32.47
C MET A 33 3.21 -10.58 -33.60
N HIS A 34 2.81 -10.84 -34.84
CA HIS A 34 3.69 -10.77 -36.01
C HIS A 34 4.25 -9.36 -36.21
N TYR A 35 3.38 -8.35 -36.19
CA TYR A 35 3.78 -6.95 -36.33
C TYR A 35 4.81 -6.50 -35.28
N VAL A 36 4.69 -6.99 -34.05
CA VAL A 36 5.59 -6.64 -32.95
C VAL A 36 6.90 -7.45 -32.98
N ALA A 37 6.83 -8.74 -33.29
CA ALA A 37 7.99 -9.62 -33.38
C ALA A 37 8.93 -9.23 -34.54
N ASP A 38 8.39 -8.80 -35.68
CA ASP A 38 9.17 -8.32 -36.82
C ASP A 38 10.01 -7.07 -36.50
N LYS A 39 9.67 -6.37 -35.42
CA LYS A 39 10.32 -5.12 -35.00
C LYS A 39 11.28 -5.28 -33.82
N SER A 40 11.32 -6.42 -33.12
CA SER A 40 12.00 -6.48 -31.82
C SER A 40 12.15 -7.89 -31.18
N ASN A 41 12.91 -7.95 -30.08
CA ASN A 41 13.06 -9.14 -29.24
C ASN A 41 11.76 -9.48 -28.48
N ILE A 42 11.32 -10.75 -28.51
CA ILE A 42 10.10 -11.28 -27.83
C ILE A 42 10.13 -11.05 -26.30
N ALA A 43 11.31 -10.87 -25.71
CA ALA A 43 11.45 -10.59 -24.28
C ALA A 43 11.18 -9.12 -23.88
N ARG A 44 10.88 -8.22 -24.83
CA ARG A 44 10.62 -6.82 -24.51
C ARG A 44 9.22 -6.59 -23.94
N TYR A 45 9.07 -5.47 -23.27
CA TYR A 45 7.79 -4.92 -22.86
C TYR A 45 7.05 -4.26 -24.05
N LEU A 46 5.72 -4.37 -24.08
CA LEU A 46 4.82 -3.67 -25.00
C LEU A 46 4.76 -2.19 -24.61
N THR A 47 4.92 -1.29 -25.57
CA THR A 47 4.79 0.16 -25.35
C THR A 47 3.35 0.55 -25.00
N LYS A 48 3.16 1.74 -24.42
CA LYS A 48 1.83 2.28 -24.11
C LYS A 48 0.92 2.30 -25.35
N ASN A 49 1.41 2.80 -26.48
CA ASN A 49 0.64 2.87 -27.73
C ASN A 49 0.24 1.47 -28.23
N GLU A 50 1.12 0.47 -28.08
CA GLU A 50 0.82 -0.91 -28.45
C GLU A 50 -0.28 -1.52 -27.58
N ILE A 51 -0.25 -1.23 -26.27
CA ILE A 51 -1.29 -1.65 -25.33
C ILE A 51 -2.62 -0.94 -25.66
N GLU A 52 -2.61 0.35 -25.94
CA GLU A 52 -3.80 1.13 -26.33
C GLU A 52 -4.39 0.61 -27.65
N GLN A 53 -3.54 0.32 -28.64
CA GLN A 53 -3.98 -0.26 -29.91
C GLN A 53 -4.67 -1.61 -29.69
N LEU A 54 -4.07 -2.50 -28.90
CA LEU A 54 -4.61 -3.83 -28.63
C LEU A 54 -5.90 -3.77 -27.79
N SER A 55 -5.93 -2.90 -26.78
CA SER A 55 -7.07 -2.72 -25.86
C SER A 55 -8.24 -1.92 -26.46
N SER A 56 -8.09 -1.37 -27.66
CA SER A 56 -9.21 -0.80 -28.43
C SER A 56 -10.31 -1.84 -28.73
N ASN A 57 -9.95 -3.12 -28.78
CA ASN A 57 -10.91 -4.22 -28.83
C ASN A 57 -11.34 -4.61 -27.40
N LYS A 58 -12.64 -4.46 -27.11
CA LYS A 58 -13.21 -4.72 -25.76
C LYS A 58 -13.00 -6.15 -25.27
N GLN A 59 -13.04 -7.15 -26.15
CA GLN A 59 -12.85 -8.55 -25.77
C GLN A 59 -11.39 -8.84 -25.43
N ILE A 60 -10.44 -8.33 -26.23
CA ILE A 60 -9.01 -8.46 -25.95
C ILE A 60 -8.66 -7.72 -24.65
N LYS A 61 -9.22 -6.51 -24.46
CA LYS A 61 -9.08 -5.74 -23.21
C LYS A 61 -9.53 -6.56 -21.99
N LYS A 62 -10.71 -7.19 -22.04
CA LYS A 62 -11.20 -8.07 -20.97
C LYS A 62 -10.24 -9.24 -20.68
N LEU A 63 -9.68 -9.88 -21.71
CA LEU A 63 -8.74 -10.99 -21.53
C LEU A 63 -7.42 -10.55 -20.90
N MET A 64 -6.91 -9.39 -21.31
CA MET A 64 -5.70 -8.80 -20.72
C MET A 64 -5.92 -8.45 -19.24
N VAL A 65 -7.05 -7.80 -18.92
CA VAL A 65 -7.47 -7.50 -17.53
C VAL A 65 -7.59 -8.80 -16.72
N LEU A 66 -8.23 -9.83 -17.29
CA LEU A 66 -8.44 -11.12 -16.63
C LEU A 66 -7.11 -11.82 -16.33
N LEU A 67 -6.22 -11.94 -17.33
CA LEU A 67 -4.90 -12.55 -17.17
C LEU A 67 -4.17 -11.90 -15.99
N PHE A 68 -4.08 -10.58 -16.03
CA PHE A 68 -3.33 -9.82 -15.05
C PHE A 68 -3.95 -9.91 -13.65
N LEU A 69 -5.27 -9.71 -13.51
CA LEU A 69 -5.94 -9.78 -12.21
C LEU A 69 -5.84 -11.17 -11.59
N VAL A 70 -6.04 -12.23 -12.38
CA VAL A 70 -5.96 -13.60 -11.88
C VAL A 70 -4.56 -13.93 -11.38
N GLU A 71 -3.52 -13.58 -12.15
CA GLU A 71 -2.13 -13.80 -11.71
C GLU A 71 -1.82 -13.08 -10.41
N ASN A 72 -2.23 -11.81 -10.30
CA ASN A 72 -1.96 -11.01 -9.11
C ASN A 72 -2.69 -11.53 -7.87
N VAL A 73 -3.99 -11.84 -8.00
CA VAL A 73 -4.76 -12.38 -6.86
C VAL A 73 -4.18 -13.73 -6.43
N THR A 74 -3.79 -14.56 -7.40
CA THR A 74 -3.17 -15.87 -7.13
C THR A 74 -1.83 -15.71 -6.40
N LEU A 75 -0.93 -14.86 -6.90
CA LEU A 75 0.37 -14.62 -6.25
C LEU A 75 0.21 -13.98 -4.86
N SER A 76 -0.76 -13.08 -4.69
CA SER A 76 -1.07 -12.45 -3.39
C SER A 76 -1.60 -13.47 -2.37
N PHE A 77 -2.46 -14.40 -2.81
CA PHE A 77 -2.92 -15.52 -1.98
C PHE A 77 -1.75 -16.37 -1.50
N PHE A 78 -0.85 -16.77 -2.39
CA PHE A 78 0.32 -17.56 -1.98
C PHE A 78 1.25 -16.79 -1.04
N LYS A 79 1.45 -15.49 -1.29
CA LYS A 79 2.24 -14.63 -0.41
C LYS A 79 1.67 -14.55 1.01
N THR A 80 0.35 -14.38 1.14
CA THR A 80 -0.32 -14.25 2.45
C THR A 80 -0.46 -15.58 3.18
N SER A 81 -0.50 -16.70 2.45
CA SER A 81 -0.57 -18.03 3.06
C SER A 81 0.67 -18.41 3.88
N ASN A 82 1.81 -17.71 3.72
CA ASN A 82 3.09 -18.00 4.37
C ASN A 82 3.58 -19.47 4.21
N GLU A 83 2.98 -20.25 3.31
CA GLU A 83 3.40 -21.61 3.01
C GLU A 83 4.45 -21.61 1.89
N PRO A 84 5.62 -22.25 2.08
CA PRO A 84 6.60 -22.40 1.02
C PRO A 84 6.01 -23.19 -0.15
N TYR A 85 5.82 -22.52 -1.28
CA TYR A 85 5.31 -23.19 -2.48
C TYR A 85 6.40 -24.08 -3.10
N THR A 86 6.15 -25.39 -3.21
CA THR A 86 7.19 -26.37 -3.58
C THR A 86 7.35 -26.55 -5.09
N LYS A 87 6.39 -26.12 -5.90
CA LYS A 87 6.43 -26.27 -7.37
C LYS A 87 6.98 -25.00 -8.02
N ASN A 88 7.59 -25.14 -9.20
CA ASN A 88 8.07 -23.98 -9.98
C ASN A 88 6.98 -23.33 -10.85
N LYS A 89 5.74 -23.82 -10.75
CA LYS A 89 4.58 -23.35 -11.50
C LYS A 89 3.31 -23.50 -10.67
N VAL A 90 2.39 -22.57 -10.83
CA VAL A 90 1.06 -22.58 -10.22
C VAL A 90 0.02 -22.70 -11.33
N LEU A 91 -0.89 -23.67 -11.22
CA LEU A 91 -2.11 -23.70 -12.02
C LEU A 91 -3.23 -23.03 -11.21
N VAL A 92 -3.88 -22.02 -11.78
CA VAL A 92 -4.92 -21.25 -11.06
C VAL A 92 -6.10 -22.11 -10.61
N GLN A 93 -6.45 -23.14 -11.38
CA GLN A 93 -7.45 -24.13 -11.00
C GLN A 93 -7.18 -24.76 -9.62
N ASP A 94 -5.92 -24.94 -9.23
CA ASP A 94 -5.53 -25.60 -7.97
C ASP A 94 -5.85 -24.73 -6.74
N CYS A 95 -5.96 -23.41 -6.90
CA CYS A 95 -6.27 -22.46 -5.83
C CYS A 95 -7.55 -21.65 -6.09
N TRP A 96 -8.39 -22.07 -7.05
CA TRP A 96 -9.55 -21.28 -7.48
C TRP A 96 -10.49 -20.92 -6.32
N ASN A 97 -10.83 -21.91 -5.50
CA ASN A 97 -11.80 -21.73 -4.40
C ASN A 97 -11.32 -20.73 -3.34
N GLN A 98 -10.00 -20.53 -3.22
CA GLN A 98 -9.40 -19.59 -2.28
C GLN A 98 -9.35 -18.17 -2.83
N ILE A 99 -9.31 -18.01 -4.16
CA ILE A 99 -9.12 -16.71 -4.81
C ILE A 99 -10.37 -16.13 -5.46
N GLU A 100 -11.40 -16.96 -5.70
CA GLU A 100 -12.59 -16.60 -6.49
C GLU A 100 -13.30 -15.37 -5.94
N GLU A 101 -13.57 -15.31 -4.64
CA GLU A 101 -14.28 -14.18 -4.03
C GLU A 101 -13.52 -12.86 -4.21
N VAL A 102 -12.21 -12.88 -3.98
CA VAL A 102 -11.33 -11.71 -4.13
C VAL A 102 -11.27 -11.29 -5.59
N LEU A 103 -11.15 -12.24 -6.51
CA LEU A 103 -11.14 -11.97 -7.95
C LEU A 103 -12.47 -11.35 -8.40
N ILE A 104 -13.61 -11.85 -7.94
CA ILE A 104 -14.93 -11.29 -8.23
C ILE A 104 -15.03 -9.85 -7.74
N LYS A 105 -14.63 -9.60 -6.48
CA LYS A 105 -14.61 -8.25 -5.89
C LYS A 105 -13.77 -7.29 -6.74
N ARG A 106 -12.57 -7.69 -7.15
CA ARG A 106 -11.69 -6.86 -7.99
C ARG A 106 -12.21 -6.68 -9.41
N LEU A 107 -12.82 -7.70 -10.02
CA LEU A 107 -13.42 -7.57 -11.35
C LEU A 107 -14.62 -6.61 -11.35
N LYS A 108 -15.41 -6.57 -10.26
CA LYS A 108 -16.47 -5.57 -10.05
C LYS A 108 -15.97 -4.15 -9.88
N LEU A 109 -14.66 -3.94 -9.70
CA LEU A 109 -14.07 -2.60 -9.81
C LEU A 109 -13.93 -2.17 -11.27
N SER A 110 -13.74 -3.10 -12.21
CA SER A 110 -13.51 -2.77 -13.62
C SER A 110 -14.82 -2.45 -14.34
N ARG A 111 -14.90 -1.24 -14.92
CA ARG A 111 -16.00 -0.83 -15.81
C ARG A 111 -16.21 -1.77 -17.00
N ASP A 112 -15.18 -2.50 -17.43
CA ASP A 112 -15.29 -3.47 -18.52
C ASP A 112 -16.02 -4.76 -18.09
N PHE A 113 -16.08 -5.05 -16.79
CA PHE A 113 -16.66 -6.27 -16.21
C PHE A 113 -17.96 -6.02 -15.43
N VAL A 114 -18.13 -4.86 -14.79
CA VAL A 114 -19.34 -4.52 -14.02
C VAL A 114 -20.64 -4.85 -14.76
N PRO A 115 -20.82 -4.46 -16.05
CA PRO A 115 -22.05 -4.78 -16.78
C PRO A 115 -22.34 -6.28 -16.87
N LEU A 116 -21.32 -7.14 -16.88
CA LEU A 116 -21.50 -8.60 -16.92
C LEU A 116 -22.07 -9.16 -15.61
N PHE A 117 -21.79 -8.49 -14.47
CA PHE A 117 -22.31 -8.90 -13.16
C PHE A 117 -23.74 -8.42 -12.90
N GLU A 118 -24.13 -7.31 -13.50
CA GLU A 118 -25.45 -6.69 -13.31
C GLU A 118 -26.48 -7.14 -14.34
N SER A 119 -25.99 -7.62 -15.50
CA SER A 119 -26.85 -8.05 -16.59
C SER A 119 -27.65 -9.30 -16.21
N LYS A 120 -28.95 -9.26 -16.52
CA LYS A 120 -29.83 -10.43 -16.48
C LYS A 120 -29.90 -11.14 -17.84
N ASN A 121 -29.14 -10.67 -18.84
CA ASN A 121 -29.08 -11.27 -20.16
C ASN A 121 -28.25 -12.56 -20.11
N GLU A 122 -28.81 -13.65 -20.65
CA GLU A 122 -28.15 -14.94 -20.75
C GLU A 122 -26.80 -14.87 -21.48
N HIS A 123 -26.68 -13.99 -22.49
CA HIS A 123 -25.43 -13.77 -23.22
C HIS A 123 -24.28 -13.32 -22.29
N ASP A 124 -24.55 -12.34 -21.43
CA ASP A 124 -23.53 -11.72 -20.58
C ASP A 124 -23.14 -12.65 -19.42
N VAL A 125 -24.13 -13.36 -18.86
CA VAL A 125 -23.90 -14.43 -17.89
C VAL A 125 -23.03 -15.54 -18.50
N ASN A 126 -23.30 -15.93 -19.74
CA ASN A 126 -22.51 -16.92 -20.46
C ASN A 126 -21.10 -16.42 -20.81
N GLU A 127 -20.92 -15.14 -21.11
CA GLU A 127 -19.60 -14.53 -21.28
C GLU A 127 -18.80 -14.59 -19.97
N LEU A 128 -19.39 -14.20 -18.84
CA LEU A 128 -18.74 -14.24 -17.53
C LEU A 128 -18.30 -15.67 -17.16
N ASN A 129 -19.18 -16.66 -17.36
CA ASN A 129 -18.85 -18.06 -17.12
C ASN A 129 -17.69 -18.55 -17.99
N ARG A 130 -17.67 -18.17 -19.28
CA ARG A 130 -16.55 -18.52 -20.20
C ARG A 130 -15.24 -17.87 -19.76
N LEU A 131 -15.29 -16.63 -19.29
CA LEU A 131 -14.12 -15.92 -18.74
C LEU A 131 -13.58 -16.60 -17.47
N TYR A 132 -14.44 -17.09 -16.57
CA TYR A 132 -13.98 -17.86 -15.41
C TYR A 132 -13.35 -19.20 -15.78
N ILE A 133 -13.90 -19.90 -16.77
CA ILE A 133 -13.29 -21.13 -17.29
C ILE A 133 -11.91 -20.82 -17.87
N ALA A 134 -11.77 -19.73 -18.63
CA ALA A 134 -10.47 -19.30 -19.15
C ALA A 134 -9.49 -18.95 -18.03
N ALA A 135 -9.92 -18.21 -17.00
CA ALA A 135 -9.10 -17.84 -15.86
C ALA A 135 -8.51 -19.05 -15.13
N LYS A 136 -9.31 -20.09 -14.91
CA LYS A 136 -8.88 -21.35 -14.29
C LYS A 136 -7.74 -22.06 -15.04
N SER A 137 -7.66 -21.86 -16.35
CA SER A 137 -6.62 -22.47 -17.20
C SER A 137 -5.25 -21.76 -17.12
N ILE A 138 -5.16 -20.62 -16.43
CA ILE A 138 -3.92 -19.85 -16.34
C ILE A 138 -2.85 -20.65 -15.58
N GLU A 139 -1.71 -20.84 -16.24
CA GLU A 139 -0.47 -21.30 -15.63
C GLU A 139 0.45 -20.10 -15.36
N ILE A 140 0.92 -19.99 -14.12
CA ILE A 140 1.86 -18.97 -13.66
C ILE A 140 3.22 -19.64 -13.44
N SER A 141 4.19 -19.27 -14.25
CA SER A 141 5.57 -19.79 -14.15
C SER A 141 6.56 -18.79 -13.57
N ASP A 142 6.27 -17.49 -13.67
CA ASP A 142 7.05 -16.45 -13.01
C ASP A 142 6.47 -16.24 -11.61
N LEU A 143 7.07 -16.87 -10.61
CA LEU A 143 6.65 -16.85 -9.21
C LEU A 143 7.35 -15.76 -8.38
N CYS A 144 7.99 -14.79 -9.05
CA CYS A 144 8.60 -13.64 -8.38
C CYS A 144 7.53 -12.82 -7.65
N SER A 145 7.72 -12.57 -6.36
CA SER A 145 6.87 -11.72 -5.51
C SER A 145 7.47 -10.34 -5.28
N GLU A 146 8.78 -10.24 -5.15
CA GLU A 146 9.50 -8.97 -4.95
C GLU A 146 10.79 -8.96 -5.76
N GLU A 147 11.15 -7.79 -6.27
CA GLU A 147 12.37 -7.61 -7.06
C GLU A 147 13.12 -6.37 -6.59
N PHE A 148 14.37 -6.51 -6.14
CA PHE A 148 15.25 -5.39 -5.81
C PHE A 148 16.17 -5.09 -6.98
N VAL A 149 16.07 -3.90 -7.57
CA VAL A 149 16.91 -3.49 -8.71
C VAL A 149 17.87 -2.41 -8.26
N SER A 150 19.17 -2.63 -8.46
CA SER A 150 20.15 -1.64 -8.04
C SER A 150 20.11 -0.41 -8.95
N ARG A 151 20.13 0.78 -8.35
CA ARG A 151 20.18 2.07 -9.07
C ARG A 151 21.50 2.32 -9.78
N SER A 152 22.58 1.75 -9.25
CA SER A 152 23.96 2.04 -9.68
C SER A 152 24.66 0.83 -10.28
N GLN A 153 24.06 -0.35 -10.18
CA GLN A 153 24.63 -1.61 -10.64
C GLN A 153 23.57 -2.33 -11.47
N ASN A 154 24.00 -3.07 -12.50
CA ASN A 154 23.07 -3.94 -13.24
C ASN A 154 22.81 -5.26 -12.47
N ILE A 155 22.44 -5.14 -11.19
CA ILE A 155 22.14 -6.25 -10.29
C ILE A 155 20.65 -6.21 -9.94
N ARG A 156 20.02 -7.37 -9.99
CA ARG A 156 18.63 -7.59 -9.64
C ARG A 156 18.53 -8.78 -8.69
N ILE A 157 17.84 -8.62 -7.57
CA ILE A 157 17.55 -9.71 -6.63
C ILE A 157 16.05 -10.00 -6.74
N ARG A 158 15.69 -11.21 -7.18
CA ARG A 158 14.29 -11.63 -7.28
C ARG A 158 13.97 -12.56 -6.12
N LEU A 159 12.92 -12.25 -5.36
CA LEU A 159 12.38 -13.09 -4.31
C LEU A 159 11.15 -13.80 -4.86
N ASN A 160 11.10 -15.13 -4.75
CA ASN A 160 9.99 -15.94 -5.24
C ASN A 160 9.09 -16.40 -4.09
N ILE A 161 7.79 -16.56 -4.34
CA ILE A 161 6.82 -17.11 -3.36
C ILE A 161 7.16 -18.53 -2.89
N THR A 162 8.10 -19.21 -3.55
CA THR A 162 8.66 -20.51 -3.13
C THR A 162 9.65 -20.39 -1.96
N GLY A 163 9.92 -19.18 -1.47
CA GLY A 163 10.91 -18.90 -0.43
C GLY A 163 12.35 -18.86 -0.96
N LYS A 164 12.55 -18.87 -2.28
CA LYS A 164 13.86 -18.82 -2.93
C LYS A 164 14.14 -17.45 -3.53
N TYR A 165 15.39 -17.01 -3.49
CA TYR A 165 15.85 -15.82 -4.20
C TYR A 165 16.89 -16.16 -5.27
N ASP A 166 16.93 -15.35 -6.33
CA ASP A 166 17.96 -15.40 -7.35
C ASP A 166 18.58 -14.00 -7.57
N ILE A 167 19.91 -13.98 -7.72
CA ILE A 167 20.67 -12.76 -8.04
C ILE A 167 21.01 -12.80 -9.53
N GLN A 168 20.44 -11.89 -10.29
CA GLN A 168 20.70 -11.71 -11.72
C GLN A 168 21.65 -10.53 -11.90
N ALA A 169 22.90 -10.79 -12.27
CA ALA A 169 23.88 -9.74 -12.53
C ALA A 169 24.22 -9.67 -14.02
N ILE A 170 23.95 -8.53 -14.66
CA ILE A 170 24.30 -8.29 -16.06
C ILE A 170 25.73 -7.72 -16.09
N LYS A 171 26.71 -8.62 -15.95
CA LYS A 171 28.17 -8.37 -15.87
C LYS A 171 28.61 -7.55 -14.64
N ILE A 172 29.29 -8.22 -13.73
CA ILE A 172 29.91 -7.61 -12.55
C ILE A 172 31.33 -7.21 -12.93
N ASP A 173 31.70 -5.95 -12.70
CA ASP A 173 33.10 -5.54 -12.64
C ASP A 173 33.63 -5.93 -11.25
N GLU A 174 34.67 -6.77 -11.20
CA GLU A 174 35.20 -7.39 -9.96
C GLU A 174 35.59 -6.38 -8.88
N LYS A 175 35.82 -5.11 -9.25
CA LYS A 175 36.13 -4.00 -8.33
C LYS A 175 34.99 -3.60 -7.39
N SER A 176 33.76 -4.07 -7.64
CA SER A 176 32.56 -3.70 -6.88
C SER A 176 32.32 -4.53 -5.60
N HIS A 177 33.09 -5.60 -5.37
CA HIS A 177 32.92 -6.52 -4.22
C HIS A 177 33.36 -5.97 -2.85
N ASN A 178 33.84 -4.73 -2.78
CA ASN A 178 34.28 -4.10 -1.52
C ASN A 178 33.21 -3.22 -0.86
N LYS A 179 31.97 -3.17 -1.37
CA LYS A 179 30.89 -2.40 -0.75
C LYS A 179 30.15 -3.25 0.29
N THR A 180 30.14 -2.79 1.54
CA THR A 180 29.36 -3.40 2.64
C THR A 180 27.88 -3.02 2.61
N ARG A 181 27.51 -2.04 1.78
CA ARG A 181 26.15 -1.53 1.59
C ARG A 181 25.86 -1.31 0.10
N GLU A 182 24.74 -1.83 -0.35
CA GLU A 182 24.23 -1.72 -1.71
C GLU A 182 22.84 -1.07 -1.67
N GLU A 183 22.57 -0.10 -2.55
CA GLU A 183 21.26 0.59 -2.65
C GLU A 183 20.45 0.01 -3.81
N PHE A 184 19.19 -0.27 -3.52
CA PHE A 184 18.22 -0.85 -4.44
C PHE A 184 16.90 -0.08 -4.40
N ASP A 185 16.16 -0.16 -5.50
CA ASP A 185 14.72 0.08 -5.52
C ASP A 185 14.00 -1.25 -5.34
N LEU A 186 13.10 -1.33 -4.37
CA LEU A 186 12.18 -2.45 -4.25
C LEU A 186 11.03 -2.27 -5.25
N TYR A 187 10.85 -3.28 -6.09
CA TYR A 187 9.69 -3.48 -6.94
C TYR A 187 8.90 -4.63 -6.35
N GLU A 188 7.94 -4.29 -5.52
CA GLU A 188 6.98 -5.28 -5.05
C GLU A 188 6.06 -5.64 -6.21
N ARG A 189 5.90 -6.94 -6.47
CA ARG A 189 4.94 -7.44 -7.48
C ARG A 189 3.54 -7.53 -6.88
N GLN A 190 3.23 -6.60 -5.98
CA GLN A 190 1.88 -6.34 -5.53
C GLN A 190 1.28 -5.30 -6.46
N MET A 191 0.11 -5.61 -6.99
CA MET A 191 -0.83 -4.54 -7.24
C MET A 191 -1.41 -4.11 -5.90
N HIS A 192 -0.82 -3.09 -5.31
CA HIS A 192 -1.67 -2.10 -4.68
C HIS A 192 -2.49 -1.49 -5.82
N ILE A 193 -3.80 -1.71 -5.78
CA ILE A 193 -4.74 -0.82 -6.47
C ILE A 193 -4.72 0.47 -5.65
N HIS A 194 -3.59 1.18 -5.61
CA HIS A 194 -3.54 2.51 -5.03
C HIS A 194 -4.23 3.42 -6.06
N VAL A 195 -5.43 3.87 -5.67
CA VAL A 195 -5.93 5.22 -5.89
C VAL A 195 -5.68 5.78 -7.31
N GLY A 196 -6.70 5.68 -8.16
CA GLY A 196 -6.88 6.59 -9.29
C GLY A 196 -6.79 5.99 -10.68
N ILE A 197 -6.79 4.65 -10.84
CA ILE A 197 -6.74 4.07 -12.18
C ILE A 197 -7.57 2.79 -12.33
N TYR A 198 -8.72 2.93 -12.97
CA TYR A 198 -9.58 1.85 -13.48
C TYR A 198 -9.17 1.34 -14.86
N ASP A 199 -7.98 1.72 -15.32
CA ASP A 199 -7.31 1.09 -16.43
C ASP A 199 -6.46 -0.05 -15.86
N ALA A 200 -6.78 -1.30 -16.19
CA ALA A 200 -5.95 -2.46 -15.85
C ALA A 200 -4.52 -2.35 -16.42
N PHE A 201 -4.24 -1.29 -17.20
CA PHE A 201 -2.94 -0.96 -17.79
C PHE A 201 -2.26 0.30 -17.27
N LYS A 202 -2.78 1.14 -16.36
CA LYS A 202 -1.83 2.03 -15.65
C LYS A 202 -1.14 1.18 -14.61
N PHE A 203 -0.03 0.64 -15.09
CA PHE A 203 0.95 -0.08 -14.33
C PHE A 203 1.24 0.69 -13.04
N VAL A 204 1.14 -0.03 -11.93
CA VAL A 204 1.68 0.33 -10.62
C VAL A 204 2.98 1.07 -10.84
N GLU A 205 2.97 2.37 -10.52
CA GLU A 205 4.22 3.06 -10.24
C GLU A 205 4.82 2.27 -9.08
N PRO A 206 6.06 1.77 -9.21
CA PRO A 206 6.69 1.11 -8.08
C PRO A 206 6.58 2.06 -6.90
N ASP A 207 6.11 1.58 -5.76
CA ASP A 207 6.47 2.22 -4.50
C ASP A 207 7.99 2.18 -4.49
N LEU A 208 8.64 3.31 -4.84
CA LEU A 208 10.08 3.41 -4.90
C LEU A 208 10.61 3.42 -3.47
N VAL A 209 10.45 2.29 -2.80
CA VAL A 209 11.00 2.06 -1.48
C VAL A 209 12.47 1.79 -1.69
N THR A 210 13.27 2.76 -1.26
CA THR A 210 14.72 2.60 -1.28
C THR A 210 15.08 1.53 -0.26
N ALA A 211 15.77 0.49 -0.71
CA ALA A 211 16.21 -0.62 0.10
C ALA A 211 17.73 -0.66 0.20
N PHE A 212 18.26 -1.08 1.34
CA PHE A 212 19.69 -1.27 1.54
C PHE A 212 20.01 -2.72 1.84
N ARG A 213 20.85 -3.33 1.00
CA ARG A 213 21.39 -4.65 1.29
C ARG A 213 22.74 -4.51 1.97
N TYR A 214 22.88 -5.24 3.07
CA TYR A 214 24.11 -5.36 3.83
C TYR A 214 24.62 -6.79 3.76
N LEU A 215 25.85 -6.96 3.27
CA LEU A 215 26.49 -8.26 3.19
C LEU A 215 27.02 -8.66 4.57
N ASN A 216 26.80 -9.92 4.96
CA ASN A 216 27.29 -10.42 6.24
C ASN A 216 28.75 -10.83 6.12
N SER A 217 29.63 -10.09 6.78
CA SER A 217 31.08 -10.34 6.84
C SER A 217 31.53 -11.11 8.08
N SER A 218 30.61 -11.54 8.95
CA SER A 218 30.98 -12.30 10.15
C SER A 218 31.82 -13.54 9.78
N PRO A 219 33.00 -13.73 10.38
CA PRO A 219 33.86 -14.88 10.10
C PRO A 219 33.25 -16.20 10.61
N THR A 220 32.25 -16.12 11.49
CA THR A 220 31.56 -17.26 12.09
C THR A 220 30.16 -17.50 11.53
N LYS A 221 29.73 -16.75 10.51
CA LYS A 221 28.40 -16.92 9.90
C LYS A 221 28.21 -18.34 9.38
N GLN A 222 27.03 -18.90 9.60
CA GLN A 222 26.67 -20.25 9.12
C GLN A 222 25.52 -20.24 8.11
N ARG A 223 24.56 -19.32 8.27
CA ARG A 223 23.26 -19.35 7.58
C ARG A 223 22.96 -18.04 6.85
N ILE A 224 23.15 -16.90 7.49
CA ILE A 224 22.76 -15.57 6.99
C ILE A 224 23.82 -15.05 6.03
N ASN A 225 23.45 -14.90 4.77
CA ASN A 225 24.32 -14.34 3.74
C ASN A 225 24.27 -12.81 3.72
N SER A 226 23.08 -12.22 3.75
CA SER A 226 22.88 -10.77 3.75
C SER A 226 21.53 -10.38 4.33
N LEU A 227 21.42 -9.13 4.78
CA LEU A 227 20.17 -8.53 5.24
C LEU A 227 19.76 -7.41 4.28
N ILE A 228 18.46 -7.26 4.01
CA ILE A 228 17.93 -6.09 3.28
C ILE A 228 16.99 -5.32 4.20
N THR A 229 17.27 -4.03 4.39
CA THR A 229 16.40 -3.07 5.08
C THR A 229 15.62 -2.23 4.05
N LEU A 230 14.46 -1.73 4.44
CA LEU A 230 13.63 -0.83 3.64
C LEU A 230 13.56 0.55 4.31
N LYS A 231 13.80 1.63 3.56
CA LYS A 231 13.50 2.99 4.03
C LYS A 231 12.01 3.26 3.88
N PHE A 232 11.21 2.68 4.78
CA PHE A 232 9.75 2.78 4.80
C PHE A 232 9.22 2.82 6.24
N GLN A 233 8.00 3.35 6.43
CA GLN A 233 7.45 3.60 7.76
C GLN A 233 7.13 2.33 8.57
N ASN A 234 6.79 1.24 7.87
CA ASN A 234 6.60 -0.09 8.48
C ASN A 234 7.74 -1.01 8.01
N PRO A 235 8.94 -0.89 8.60
CA PRO A 235 10.10 -1.61 8.12
C PRO A 235 9.93 -3.12 8.22
N LEU A 236 10.38 -3.80 7.17
CA LEU A 236 10.49 -5.25 7.09
C LEU A 236 11.97 -5.60 6.87
N LEU A 237 12.49 -6.59 7.59
CA LEU A 237 13.86 -7.05 7.39
C LEU A 237 13.84 -8.34 6.56
N PHE A 238 14.45 -8.32 5.39
CA PHE A 238 14.63 -9.54 4.60
C PHE A 238 15.96 -10.17 4.96
N VAL A 239 15.91 -11.44 5.34
CA VAL A 239 17.09 -12.26 5.63
C VAL A 239 17.31 -13.16 4.44
N LEU A 240 18.41 -12.95 3.72
CA LEU A 240 18.82 -13.82 2.61
C LEU A 240 19.81 -14.85 3.13
N TYR A 241 19.48 -16.13 3.00
CA TYR A 241 20.29 -17.24 3.48
C TYR A 241 21.31 -17.69 2.43
N ALA A 242 22.35 -18.40 2.89
CA ALA A 242 23.42 -18.93 2.06
C ALA A 242 22.95 -20.05 1.10
N ASP A 243 21.87 -20.74 1.43
CA ASP A 243 21.27 -21.80 0.59
C ASP A 243 20.35 -21.28 -0.53
N GLY A 244 20.24 -19.96 -0.68
CA GLY A 244 19.39 -19.32 -1.67
C GLY A 244 17.94 -19.13 -1.23
N THR A 245 17.61 -19.36 0.05
CA THR A 245 16.28 -19.07 0.61
C THR A 245 16.21 -17.70 1.27
N PHE A 246 15.01 -17.19 1.54
CA PHE A 246 14.83 -15.95 2.31
C PHE A 246 13.69 -16.06 3.33
N THR A 247 13.79 -15.27 4.40
CA THR A 247 12.68 -15.03 5.34
C THR A 247 12.48 -13.54 5.54
N LYS A 248 11.23 -13.16 5.82
CA LYS A 248 10.84 -11.80 6.20
C LYS A 248 10.66 -11.76 7.71
N ILE A 249 11.34 -10.84 8.39
CA ILE A 249 11.17 -10.60 9.82
C ILE A 249 10.28 -9.38 9.98
N ALA A 250 9.13 -9.58 10.62
CA ALA A 250 8.14 -8.53 10.85
C ALA A 250 8.69 -7.44 11.79
N TYR A 251 8.15 -6.22 11.67
CA TYR A 251 8.52 -5.05 12.46
C TYR A 251 8.78 -5.34 13.95
N ASP A 252 7.82 -5.99 14.61
CA ASP A 252 7.86 -6.28 16.05
C ASP A 252 8.95 -7.30 16.44
N GLU A 253 9.43 -8.12 15.51
CA GLU A 253 10.40 -9.20 15.76
C GLU A 253 11.84 -8.77 15.50
N ILE A 254 12.05 -7.71 14.70
CA ILE A 254 13.38 -7.26 14.26
C ILE A 254 14.36 -7.06 15.43
N PRO A 255 14.01 -6.36 16.54
CA PRO A 255 14.96 -6.15 17.64
C PRO A 255 15.47 -7.47 18.23
N SER A 256 14.55 -8.39 18.52
CA SER A 256 14.88 -9.70 19.10
C SER A 256 15.70 -10.56 18.15
N PHE A 257 15.37 -10.53 16.85
CA PHE A 257 16.10 -11.23 15.80
C PHE A 257 17.55 -10.74 15.71
N MET A 258 17.75 -9.42 15.67
CA MET A 258 19.07 -8.81 15.57
C MET A 258 19.93 -9.10 16.80
N GLU A 259 19.35 -8.96 18.00
CA GLU A 259 20.09 -9.20 19.25
C GLU A 259 20.50 -10.69 19.39
N SER A 260 19.59 -11.62 19.08
CA SER A 260 19.85 -13.05 19.14
C SER A 260 20.98 -13.47 18.19
N ASN A 261 20.90 -13.06 16.91
CA ASN A 261 21.90 -13.41 15.91
C ASN A 261 23.26 -12.74 16.18
N TYR A 262 23.28 -11.54 16.78
CA TYR A 262 24.52 -10.88 17.19
C TYR A 262 25.18 -11.64 18.35
N LYS A 263 24.43 -12.02 19.39
CA LYS A 263 24.93 -12.84 20.51
C LYS A 263 25.47 -14.20 20.06
N GLN A 264 24.83 -14.80 19.06
CA GLN A 264 25.24 -16.07 18.45
C GLN A 264 26.44 -15.92 17.48
N LYS A 265 26.93 -14.69 17.23
CA LYS A 265 27.97 -14.37 16.25
C LYS A 265 27.62 -14.79 14.81
N GLU A 266 26.33 -14.94 14.52
CA GLU A 266 25.84 -15.21 13.17
C GLU A 266 25.99 -13.94 12.30
N ILE A 267 25.81 -12.76 12.89
CA ILE A 267 26.09 -11.44 12.30
C ILE A 267 27.17 -10.71 13.09
N ASP A 268 27.90 -9.80 12.42
CA ASP A 268 28.93 -8.98 13.07
C ASP A 268 28.36 -7.64 13.62
N GLU A 269 29.19 -6.92 14.36
CA GLU A 269 28.83 -5.64 14.96
C GLU A 269 28.53 -4.56 13.90
N GLY A 270 29.23 -4.59 12.76
CA GLY A 270 29.01 -3.65 11.68
C GLY A 270 27.60 -3.77 11.10
N LEU A 271 27.18 -5.01 10.82
CA LEU A 271 25.84 -5.34 10.35
C LEU A 271 24.76 -5.03 11.40
N TYR A 272 25.01 -5.38 12.67
CA TYR A 272 24.11 -5.07 13.78
C TYR A 272 23.85 -3.56 13.90
N ASN A 273 24.91 -2.75 13.91
CA ASN A 273 24.80 -1.30 14.02
C ASN A 273 24.19 -0.65 12.76
N ALA A 274 24.42 -1.20 11.57
CA ALA A 274 23.81 -0.70 10.34
C ALA A 274 22.28 -0.85 10.35
N VAL A 275 21.76 -2.03 10.69
CA VAL A 275 20.30 -2.26 10.80
C VAL A 275 19.70 -1.42 11.92
N ARG A 276 20.38 -1.31 13.08
CA ARG A 276 19.94 -0.43 14.17
C ARG A 276 19.86 1.03 13.76
N LYS A 277 20.78 1.49 12.91
CA LYS A 277 20.74 2.85 12.39
C LYS A 277 19.56 3.06 11.44
N ASP A 278 19.34 2.13 10.51
CA ASP A 278 18.24 2.22 9.55
C ASP A 278 16.87 2.15 10.25
N TYR A 279 16.77 1.39 11.34
CA TYR A 279 15.54 1.21 12.12
C TYR A 279 15.66 1.77 13.55
N TYR A 280 16.28 2.94 13.70
CA TYR A 280 16.62 3.53 15.01
C TYR A 280 15.48 3.50 16.03
N GLN A 281 14.26 3.81 15.59
CA GLN A 281 13.10 3.90 16.46
C GLN A 281 12.66 2.53 17.04
N LEU A 282 12.97 1.42 16.39
CA LEU A 282 12.69 0.07 16.90
C LEU A 282 13.54 -0.29 18.12
N PHE A 283 14.72 0.31 18.23
CA PHE A 283 15.69 0.03 19.29
C PHE A 283 15.68 1.07 20.41
N GLN A 284 14.67 1.94 20.44
CA GLN A 284 14.41 2.86 21.55
C GLN A 284 13.78 2.12 22.76
N PRO A 285 13.84 2.70 23.97
CA PRO A 285 13.07 2.21 25.10
C PRO A 285 11.58 2.13 24.77
N SER A 286 10.88 1.15 25.35
CA SER A 286 9.42 1.00 25.18
C SER A 286 8.65 2.23 25.67
N LEU A 287 7.49 2.50 25.07
CA LEU A 287 6.57 3.55 25.50
C LEU A 287 6.26 3.42 27.00
N ASP A 288 6.33 4.55 27.71
CA ASP A 288 6.02 4.66 29.13
C ASP A 288 4.97 5.76 29.38
N ALA A 289 4.39 5.75 30.59
CA ALA A 289 3.33 6.68 30.98
C ALA A 289 3.80 8.15 30.98
N ASP A 290 5.04 8.41 31.41
CA ASP A 290 5.60 9.76 31.43
C ASP A 290 5.69 10.37 30.03
N SER A 291 6.03 9.55 29.01
CA SER A 291 6.01 9.97 27.61
C SER A 291 4.60 10.29 27.12
N ILE A 292 3.60 9.47 27.44
CA ILE A 292 2.20 9.73 27.07
C ILE A 292 1.74 11.06 27.67
N LYS A 293 2.00 11.28 28.97
CA LYS A 293 1.63 12.49 29.67
C LYS A 293 2.19 13.75 29.02
N LYS A 294 3.48 13.74 28.68
CA LYS A 294 4.15 14.88 28.02
C LYS A 294 3.54 15.19 26.65
N ILE A 295 3.23 14.15 25.87
CA ILE A 295 2.59 14.31 24.56
C ILE A 295 1.17 14.86 24.74
N SER A 296 0.41 14.33 25.69
CA SER A 296 -0.93 14.77 26.07
C SER A 296 -0.97 16.25 26.46
N GLU A 297 -0.07 16.68 27.36
CA GLU A 297 0.06 18.08 27.78
C GLU A 297 0.37 18.99 26.58
N ARG A 298 1.32 18.58 25.73
CA ARG A 298 1.71 19.34 24.54
C ARG A 298 0.54 19.49 23.56
N ILE A 299 -0.16 18.42 23.24
CA ILE A 299 -1.29 18.44 22.31
C ILE A 299 -2.44 19.27 22.89
N SER A 300 -2.77 19.09 24.17
CA SER A 300 -3.82 19.87 24.83
C SER A 300 -3.53 21.37 24.74
N HIS A 301 -2.31 21.81 25.05
CA HIS A 301 -1.93 23.22 24.93
C HIS A 301 -2.02 23.76 23.49
N LEU A 302 -1.70 22.95 22.47
CA LEU A 302 -1.86 23.36 21.07
C LEU A 302 -3.33 23.59 20.72
N ILE A 303 -4.21 22.69 21.15
CA ILE A 303 -5.65 22.79 20.90
C ILE A 303 -6.24 23.99 21.66
N GLU A 304 -5.90 24.20 22.93
CA GLU A 304 -6.36 25.37 23.72
C GLU A 304 -5.97 26.69 23.06
N ALA A 305 -4.71 26.82 22.63
CA ALA A 305 -4.23 28.02 21.96
C ALA A 305 -4.97 28.26 20.63
N ALA A 306 -5.18 27.20 19.86
CA ALA A 306 -5.89 27.27 18.59
C ALA A 306 -7.37 27.65 18.76
N LEU A 307 -8.07 27.12 19.77
CA LEU A 307 -9.45 27.49 20.09
C LEU A 307 -9.58 28.98 20.43
N LEU A 308 -8.61 29.53 21.18
CA LEU A 308 -8.58 30.96 21.49
C LEU A 308 -8.39 31.81 20.23
N GLU A 309 -7.53 31.40 19.30
CA GLU A 309 -7.33 32.09 18.02
C GLU A 309 -8.53 31.96 17.08
N ALA A 310 -9.15 30.78 17.01
CA ALA A 310 -10.37 30.52 16.25
C ALA A 310 -11.51 31.43 16.70
N ALA A 311 -11.70 31.57 18.02
CA ALA A 311 -12.68 32.47 18.61
C ALA A 311 -12.43 33.95 18.25
N LYS A 312 -11.18 34.41 18.25
CA LYS A 312 -10.82 35.79 17.82
C LYS A 312 -11.18 36.04 16.36
N GLN A 313 -11.02 35.02 15.51
CA GLN A 313 -11.33 35.09 14.09
C GLN A 313 -12.79 34.78 13.75
N LYS A 314 -13.60 34.40 14.75
CA LYS A 314 -15.01 33.99 14.59
C LYS A 314 -15.16 32.84 13.57
N LYS A 315 -14.23 31.90 13.60
CA LYS A 315 -14.26 30.68 12.79
C LYS A 315 -14.30 29.46 13.72
N PRO A 316 -15.01 28.37 13.35
CA PRO A 316 -14.76 27.07 13.95
C PRO A 316 -13.31 26.63 13.73
N MET A 317 -12.80 25.79 14.61
CA MET A 317 -11.48 25.20 14.50
C MET A 317 -11.54 23.86 13.77
N LEU A 318 -10.61 23.63 12.85
CA LEU A 318 -10.40 22.34 12.21
C LEU A 318 -9.01 21.82 12.55
N ILE A 319 -8.93 20.74 13.32
CA ILE A 319 -7.67 20.04 13.58
C ILE A 319 -7.42 19.10 12.41
N VAL A 320 -6.32 19.29 11.66
CA VAL A 320 -5.96 18.43 10.53
C VAL A 320 -4.78 17.54 10.93
N LEU A 321 -5.01 16.23 10.98
CA LEU A 321 -4.03 15.23 11.38
C LEU A 321 -3.52 14.47 10.15
N SER A 322 -2.21 14.36 10.01
CA SER A 322 -1.62 13.45 9.04
C SER A 322 -1.82 12.01 9.49
N GLU A 323 -2.16 11.12 8.57
CA GLU A 323 -2.22 9.69 8.78
C GLU A 323 -1.12 8.99 8.02
N VAL A 324 -0.60 7.94 8.65
CA VAL A 324 0.21 6.96 7.95
C VAL A 324 -0.35 5.56 8.17
N HIS A 325 -0.69 4.94 7.05
CA HIS A 325 -1.21 3.58 6.96
C HIS A 325 -0.36 2.59 7.74
N GLY A 326 -0.99 1.84 8.64
CA GLY A 326 -0.30 0.80 9.42
C GLY A 326 0.61 1.30 10.54
N SER A 327 0.63 2.61 10.83
CA SER A 327 1.56 3.18 11.81
C SER A 327 0.95 3.24 13.21
N LYS A 328 1.44 2.39 14.12
CA LYS A 328 1.11 2.47 15.56
C LYS A 328 1.46 3.85 16.17
N ARG A 329 2.44 4.57 15.62
CA ARG A 329 2.82 5.91 16.10
C ARG A 329 1.79 6.97 15.72
N SER A 330 1.34 6.93 14.48
CA SER A 330 0.28 7.81 13.99
C SER A 330 -1.00 7.55 14.79
N PHE A 331 -1.33 6.27 14.98
CA PHE A 331 -2.45 5.83 15.82
C PHE A 331 -2.36 6.36 17.26
N LEU A 332 -1.20 6.24 17.94
CA LEU A 332 -1.01 6.79 19.29
C LEU A 332 -1.32 8.29 19.35
N LEU A 333 -0.79 9.08 18.42
CA LEU A 333 -1.02 10.53 18.39
C LEU A 333 -2.47 10.88 18.06
N HIS A 334 -3.12 10.11 17.18
CA HIS A 334 -4.56 10.29 16.91
C HIS A 334 -5.40 10.02 18.15
N VAL A 335 -5.14 8.93 18.89
CA VAL A 335 -5.87 8.61 20.13
C VAL A 335 -5.70 9.73 21.16
N ILE A 336 -4.47 10.19 21.42
CA ILE A 336 -4.21 11.30 22.35
C ILE A 336 -4.94 12.57 21.89
N THR A 337 -4.85 12.91 20.60
CA THR A 337 -5.48 14.11 20.05
C THR A 337 -7.00 14.06 20.15
N LEU A 338 -7.62 12.93 19.84
CA LEU A 338 -9.08 12.76 19.92
C LEU A 338 -9.58 12.91 21.36
N ILE A 339 -8.88 12.33 22.34
CA ILE A 339 -9.24 12.49 23.75
C ILE A 339 -9.11 13.96 24.20
N ALA A 340 -8.00 14.62 23.85
CA ALA A 340 -7.78 16.02 24.18
C ALA A 340 -8.83 16.94 23.52
N ALA A 341 -9.10 16.74 22.23
CA ALA A 341 -10.11 17.49 21.48
C ALA A 341 -11.51 17.29 22.06
N HIS A 342 -11.90 16.05 22.37
CA HIS A 342 -13.20 15.73 22.96
C HIS A 342 -13.43 16.42 24.31
N ARG A 343 -12.40 16.47 25.18
CA ARG A 343 -12.47 17.19 26.46
C ARG A 343 -12.70 18.69 26.30
N MET A 344 -12.35 19.24 25.14
CA MET A 344 -12.57 20.65 24.78
C MET A 344 -13.88 20.87 24.01
N GLY A 345 -14.72 19.84 23.89
CA GLY A 345 -16.05 19.92 23.28
C GLY A 345 -16.08 19.62 21.77
N ILE A 346 -14.97 19.18 21.18
CA ILE A 346 -14.87 18.87 19.75
C ILE A 346 -15.39 17.44 19.53
N ASN A 347 -16.57 17.32 18.91
CA ASN A 347 -17.32 16.06 18.83
C ASN A 347 -17.56 15.57 17.39
N HIS A 348 -16.84 16.12 16.41
CA HIS A 348 -16.90 15.70 15.01
C HIS A 348 -15.54 15.17 14.55
N LEU A 349 -15.53 13.98 13.95
CA LEU A 349 -14.38 13.38 13.30
C LEU A 349 -14.72 13.06 11.85
N LEU A 350 -13.93 13.58 10.91
CA LEU A 350 -13.96 13.20 9.51
C LEU A 350 -12.67 12.46 9.18
N ALA A 351 -12.77 11.30 8.55
CA ALA A 351 -11.60 10.48 8.25
C ALA A 351 -11.62 9.98 6.80
N GLU A 352 -10.47 10.08 6.14
CA GLU A 352 -10.20 9.34 4.92
C GLU A 352 -10.12 7.84 5.25
N THR A 353 -10.97 7.02 4.62
CA THR A 353 -11.08 5.58 4.91
C THR A 353 -10.81 4.70 3.70
N ILE A 354 -10.11 5.21 2.69
CA ILE A 354 -10.01 4.56 1.38
C ILE A 354 -9.49 3.13 1.47
N ASN A 355 -8.56 2.88 2.38
CA ASN A 355 -8.01 1.56 2.61
C ASN A 355 -9.07 0.57 3.13
N ILE A 356 -10.05 1.01 3.93
CA ILE A 356 -11.16 0.17 4.37
C ILE A 356 -11.98 -0.30 3.15
N TYR A 357 -12.26 0.60 2.20
CA TYR A 357 -12.92 0.26 0.96
C TYR A 357 -12.07 -0.63 0.06
N HIS A 358 -10.77 -0.35 -0.08
CA HIS A 358 -9.84 -1.23 -0.79
C HIS A 358 -9.90 -2.66 -0.23
N LYS A 359 -9.87 -2.83 1.10
CA LYS A 359 -10.01 -4.15 1.73
C LYS A 359 -11.35 -4.81 1.44
N LYS A 360 -12.46 -4.06 1.55
CA LYS A 360 -13.82 -4.52 1.21
C LYS A 360 -13.89 -5.08 -0.22
N TRP A 361 -13.12 -4.49 -1.14
CA TRP A 361 -13.07 -4.85 -2.55
C TRP A 361 -11.88 -5.73 -2.95
N GLY A 362 -11.28 -6.43 -1.97
CA GLY A 362 -10.29 -7.48 -2.23
C GLY A 362 -8.85 -6.99 -2.36
N GLY A 363 -8.57 -5.74 -2.01
CA GLY A 363 -7.22 -5.27 -1.71
C GLY A 363 -6.71 -5.84 -0.38
N ASP A 364 -5.41 -5.68 -0.15
CA ASP A 364 -4.76 -6.06 1.13
C ASP A 364 -4.08 -4.84 1.80
N PRO A 365 -4.80 -3.73 2.02
CA PRO A 365 -4.22 -2.55 2.65
C PRO A 365 -4.18 -2.69 4.17
N LEU A 366 -3.28 -1.93 4.80
CA LEU A 366 -3.22 -1.75 6.24
C LEU A 366 -4.38 -0.84 6.68
N VAL A 367 -5.30 -1.39 7.49
CA VAL A 367 -6.54 -0.72 7.91
C VAL A 367 -6.85 -0.89 9.39
N GLU A 368 -6.06 -1.69 10.11
CA GLU A 368 -6.40 -2.11 11.47
C GLU A 368 -6.43 -0.92 12.41
N GLU A 369 -5.43 -0.04 12.30
CA GLU A 369 -5.31 1.21 13.04
C GLU A 369 -6.51 2.12 12.80
N MET A 370 -6.87 2.35 11.53
CA MET A 370 -8.00 3.23 11.19
C MET A 370 -9.34 2.64 11.68
N LEU A 371 -9.60 1.35 11.47
CA LEU A 371 -10.82 0.71 11.97
C LEU A 371 -10.92 0.77 13.50
N CYS A 372 -9.81 0.51 14.19
CA CYS A 372 -9.73 0.61 15.64
C CYS A 372 -9.99 2.05 16.11
N LEU A 373 -9.37 3.03 15.44
CA LEU A 373 -9.50 4.45 15.77
C LEU A 373 -10.94 4.97 15.59
N LEU A 374 -11.59 4.65 14.47
CA LEU A 374 -12.98 5.03 14.23
C LEU A 374 -13.92 4.38 15.24
N SER A 375 -13.75 3.08 15.52
CA SER A 375 -14.53 2.40 16.54
C SER A 375 -14.31 3.00 17.94
N PHE A 376 -13.09 3.38 18.27
CA PHE A 376 -12.75 4.05 19.54
C PHE A 376 -13.46 5.41 19.65
N ALA A 377 -13.38 6.24 18.60
CA ALA A 377 -14.02 7.55 18.55
C ALA A 377 -15.55 7.45 18.73
N GLU A 378 -16.21 6.53 18.02
CA GLU A 378 -17.67 6.35 18.11
C GLU A 378 -18.10 5.76 19.46
N LYS A 379 -17.45 4.71 19.94
CA LYS A 379 -17.95 3.91 21.07
C LYS A 379 -17.48 4.41 22.42
N GLU A 380 -16.22 4.81 22.53
CA GLU A 380 -15.62 5.22 23.81
C GLU A 380 -15.74 6.74 24.03
N LEU A 381 -15.63 7.54 22.97
CA LEU A 381 -15.71 9.00 23.06
C LEU A 381 -17.08 9.58 22.63
N SER A 382 -17.97 8.77 22.04
CA SER A 382 -19.26 9.24 21.50
C SER A 382 -19.13 10.40 20.49
N ILE A 383 -18.03 10.41 19.73
CA ILE A 383 -17.77 11.38 18.66
C ILE A 383 -18.60 11.00 17.42
N GLN A 384 -19.15 11.99 16.73
CA GLN A 384 -19.81 11.79 15.44
C GLN A 384 -18.77 11.58 14.34
N VAL A 385 -18.74 10.39 13.76
CA VAL A 385 -17.78 10.02 12.72
C VAL A 385 -18.41 10.15 11.33
N LYS A 386 -17.72 10.84 10.43
CA LYS A 386 -18.01 10.91 8.99
C LYS A 386 -16.91 10.20 8.22
N ASP A 387 -17.31 9.14 7.54
CA ASP A 387 -16.50 8.46 6.54
C ASP A 387 -16.45 9.28 5.25
N LEU A 388 -15.27 9.79 4.90
CA LEU A 388 -15.04 10.62 3.71
C LEU A 388 -15.00 9.83 2.39
N GLU A 389 -14.97 8.50 2.43
CA GLU A 389 -15.02 7.63 1.24
C GLU A 389 -16.34 6.87 1.12
N GLY A 390 -17.24 7.02 2.09
CA GLY A 390 -18.57 6.40 2.02
C GLY A 390 -19.45 6.99 0.93
N GLU A 391 -19.29 8.28 0.67
CA GLU A 391 -20.02 9.01 -0.37
C GLU A 391 -19.11 10.09 -0.95
N LEU A 392 -18.74 9.97 -2.24
CA LEU A 392 -18.00 11.02 -2.93
C LEU A 392 -18.91 11.85 -3.83
N HIS A 393 -18.71 13.16 -3.75
CA HIS A 393 -19.38 14.19 -4.52
C HIS A 393 -18.63 14.43 -5.83
N TYR A 394 -19.26 14.12 -6.96
CA TYR A 394 -18.77 14.49 -8.28
C TYR A 394 -19.88 15.07 -9.14
N ASN A 395 -19.82 16.39 -9.41
CA ASN A 395 -20.94 17.14 -9.97
C ASN A 395 -22.20 16.98 -9.10
N ASN A 396 -23.35 16.65 -9.71
CA ASN A 396 -24.61 16.34 -9.02
C ASN A 396 -24.81 14.82 -8.79
N ILE A 397 -23.75 14.02 -8.87
CA ILE A 397 -23.81 12.56 -8.76
C ILE A 397 -23.12 12.15 -7.46
N SER A 398 -23.91 11.54 -6.57
CA SER A 398 -23.39 10.75 -5.46
C SER A 398 -23.04 9.37 -6.00
N SER A 399 -21.78 8.94 -5.84
CA SER A 399 -21.33 7.63 -6.33
C SER A 399 -20.81 6.79 -5.17
N PRO A 400 -21.36 5.58 -4.92
CA PRO A 400 -20.83 4.68 -3.90
C PRO A 400 -19.49 4.12 -4.35
N TYR A 401 -18.59 3.80 -3.40
CA TYR A 401 -17.39 3.06 -3.73
C TYR A 401 -17.74 1.61 -4.14
N PRO A 402 -17.24 1.09 -5.28
CA PRO A 402 -16.31 1.73 -6.20
C PRO A 402 -17.03 2.69 -7.15
N TYR A 403 -16.42 3.85 -7.40
CA TYR A 403 -16.96 4.95 -8.21
C TYR A 403 -17.07 4.63 -9.71
N TYR A 404 -17.72 3.53 -10.07
CA TYR A 404 -17.82 3.04 -11.45
C TYR A 404 -18.55 4.03 -12.36
N GLU A 405 -19.33 4.96 -11.82
CA GLU A 405 -20.06 5.98 -12.58
C GLU A 405 -19.19 7.17 -12.99
N ILE A 406 -18.03 7.40 -12.35
CA ILE A 406 -17.21 8.60 -12.62
C ILE A 406 -16.16 8.36 -13.72
N PRO A 407 -16.20 9.09 -14.85
CA PRO A 407 -15.25 8.95 -15.96
C PRO A 407 -13.78 8.87 -15.52
N LEU A 408 -13.02 8.00 -16.18
CA LEU A 408 -11.68 7.56 -15.79
C LEU A 408 -10.63 8.68 -15.93
N ASP A 409 -10.88 9.58 -16.87
CA ASP A 409 -10.18 10.83 -17.16
C ASP A 409 -10.56 11.97 -16.19
N ALA A 410 -11.59 11.78 -15.37
CA ALA A 410 -12.21 12.83 -14.57
C ALA A 410 -12.13 12.63 -13.05
N PHE A 411 -11.45 11.58 -12.56
CA PHE A 411 -11.35 11.28 -11.13
C PHE A 411 -9.91 10.99 -10.68
N GLY A 412 -9.14 12.05 -10.48
CA GLY A 412 -7.84 12.02 -9.81
C GLY A 412 -7.93 12.47 -8.35
N ILE A 413 -6.80 12.43 -7.64
CA ILE A 413 -6.63 12.95 -6.28
C ILE A 413 -7.32 14.32 -6.06
N PRO A 414 -7.19 15.32 -6.98
CA PRO A 414 -7.79 16.63 -6.76
C PRO A 414 -9.33 16.64 -6.66
N VAL A 415 -10.00 15.77 -7.40
CA VAL A 415 -11.48 15.71 -7.43
C VAL A 415 -12.02 15.06 -6.18
N ARG A 416 -11.30 14.04 -5.70
CA ARG A 416 -11.61 13.40 -4.42
C ARG A 416 -11.38 14.36 -3.25
N GLU A 417 -10.24 15.03 -3.22
CA GLU A 417 -9.95 16.06 -2.22
C GLU A 417 -11.03 17.16 -2.20
N ALA A 418 -11.52 17.58 -3.37
CA ALA A 418 -12.64 18.52 -3.46
C ALA A 418 -13.95 17.97 -2.86
N SER A 419 -14.24 16.67 -3.05
CA SER A 419 -15.37 16.01 -2.40
C SER A 419 -15.25 16.04 -0.88
N TRP A 420 -14.08 15.72 -0.34
CA TRP A 420 -13.85 15.77 1.11
C TRP A 420 -14.04 17.17 1.68
N VAL A 421 -13.57 18.19 0.95
CA VAL A 421 -13.75 19.59 1.33
C VAL A 421 -15.24 19.95 1.44
N ILE A 422 -16.11 19.44 0.56
CA ILE A 422 -17.57 19.64 0.65
C ILE A 422 -18.12 19.08 1.97
N ASP A 423 -17.76 17.84 2.32
CA ASP A 423 -18.21 17.20 3.56
C ASP A 423 -17.70 17.95 4.80
N VAL A 424 -16.43 18.38 4.81
CA VAL A 424 -15.86 19.16 5.91
C VAL A 424 -16.57 20.51 6.05
N LYS A 425 -16.89 21.20 4.94
CA LYS A 425 -17.63 22.48 4.98
C LYS A 425 -19.06 22.32 5.49
N ALA A 426 -19.67 21.14 5.36
CA ALA A 426 -21.02 20.89 5.82
C ALA A 426 -21.14 20.85 7.36
N VAL A 427 -20.05 20.52 8.08
CA VAL A 427 -20.04 20.39 9.55
C VAL A 427 -20.26 21.73 10.25
N LYS A 428 -19.53 22.78 9.86
CA LYS A 428 -19.65 24.16 10.40
C LYS A 428 -19.42 24.29 11.92
N GLU A 429 -18.85 23.28 12.54
CA GLU A 429 -18.53 23.19 13.97
C GLU A 429 -17.07 22.76 14.13
N ASP A 430 -16.53 22.86 15.34
CA ASP A 430 -15.18 22.39 15.61
C ASP A 430 -15.06 20.90 15.28
N ALA A 431 -14.02 20.53 14.54
CA ALA A 431 -13.87 19.18 14.03
C ALA A 431 -12.42 18.72 13.95
N VAL A 432 -12.24 17.40 13.91
CA VAL A 432 -10.98 16.73 13.59
C VAL A 432 -11.10 16.11 12.20
N LEU A 433 -10.10 16.37 11.35
CA LEU A 433 -9.96 15.78 10.02
C LEU A 433 -8.69 14.92 9.99
N ILE A 434 -8.83 13.64 9.64
CA ILE A 434 -7.70 12.71 9.47
C ILE A 434 -7.59 12.36 7.99
N VAL A 435 -6.43 12.64 7.39
CA VAL A 435 -6.13 12.35 5.98
C VAL A 435 -4.72 11.80 5.85
N GLY A 436 -4.47 10.96 4.84
CA GLY A 436 -3.13 10.47 4.53
C GLY A 436 -2.15 11.63 4.38
N THR A 437 -0.92 11.47 4.88
CA THR A 437 0.07 12.56 4.99
C THR A 437 0.28 13.33 3.66
N ALA A 438 0.20 12.66 2.52
CA ALA A 438 0.33 13.28 1.19
C ALA A 438 -0.78 14.30 0.87
N HIS A 439 -1.97 14.16 1.46
CA HIS A 439 -3.14 15.02 1.25
C HIS A 439 -3.18 16.21 2.21
N MET A 440 -2.40 16.17 3.30
CA MET A 440 -2.46 17.15 4.39
C MET A 440 -2.23 18.59 3.89
N ASN A 441 -1.19 18.81 3.07
CA ASN A 441 -0.91 20.11 2.46
C ASN A 441 -2.07 20.63 1.60
N ASN A 442 -2.71 19.75 0.83
CA ASN A 442 -3.82 20.13 -0.04
C ASN A 442 -5.06 20.53 0.79
N MET A 443 -5.35 19.79 1.86
CA MET A 443 -6.45 20.12 2.78
C MET A 443 -6.21 21.43 3.51
N ILE A 444 -5.01 21.63 4.04
CA ILE A 444 -4.64 22.87 4.74
C ILE A 444 -4.75 24.08 3.82
N ASN A 445 -4.31 23.98 2.56
CA ASN A 445 -4.28 25.10 1.61
C ASN A 445 -5.55 25.21 0.74
N SER A 446 -6.59 24.46 1.07
CA SER A 446 -7.88 24.50 0.35
C SER A 446 -8.74 25.69 0.81
N GLU A 447 -9.93 25.81 0.20
CA GLU A 447 -10.97 26.76 0.62
C GLU A 447 -11.45 26.56 2.08
N LEU A 448 -11.03 25.48 2.76
CA LEU A 448 -11.29 25.30 4.20
C LEU A 448 -10.72 26.44 5.04
N GLN A 449 -9.63 27.10 4.62
CA GLN A 449 -9.06 28.26 5.33
C GLN A 449 -10.02 29.45 5.42
N GLU A 450 -10.97 29.55 4.49
CA GLU A 450 -11.97 30.62 4.51
C GLU A 450 -13.01 30.40 5.61
N MET A 451 -13.32 29.14 5.92
CA MET A 451 -14.35 28.75 6.88
C MET A 451 -13.81 28.40 8.26
N TYR A 452 -12.63 27.81 8.34
CA TYR A 452 -12.05 27.28 9.58
C TYR A 452 -10.77 28.02 9.97
N TYR A 453 -10.49 28.05 11.27
CA TYR A 453 -9.13 28.20 11.77
C TYR A 453 -8.47 26.83 11.79
N ILE A 454 -7.46 26.62 10.94
CA ILE A 454 -6.85 25.30 10.75
C ILE A 454 -5.68 25.12 11.73
N LEU A 455 -5.75 24.08 12.56
CA LEU A 455 -4.65 23.58 13.38
C LEU A 455 -4.08 22.30 12.77
N PRO A 456 -2.98 22.37 12.00
CA PRO A 456 -2.37 21.17 11.46
C PRO A 456 -1.44 20.51 12.48
N ILE A 457 -1.53 19.19 12.67
CA ILE A 457 -0.64 18.40 13.53
C ILE A 457 -0.08 17.23 12.73
N ASP A 458 1.23 17.23 12.53
CA ASP A 458 1.95 16.13 11.90
C ASP A 458 2.10 14.95 12.87
N CYS A 459 1.36 13.87 12.60
CA CYS A 459 1.32 12.64 13.38
C CYS A 459 2.16 11.50 12.75
N THR A 460 3.12 11.81 11.87
CA THR A 460 4.02 10.80 11.29
C THR A 460 5.01 10.20 12.28
N CYS A 461 5.48 11.00 13.26
CA CYS A 461 6.58 10.70 14.18
C CYS A 461 7.92 10.33 13.51
N ASP A 462 8.10 10.65 12.23
CA ASP A 462 9.33 10.41 11.50
C ASP A 462 9.68 11.66 10.70
N LYS A 463 10.66 12.40 11.21
CA LYS A 463 11.10 13.66 10.61
C LYS A 463 11.57 13.50 9.17
N ASP A 464 12.28 12.43 8.83
CA ASP A 464 12.77 12.22 7.46
C ASP A 464 11.59 12.00 6.50
N PHE A 465 10.58 11.25 6.94
CA PHE A 465 9.35 11.03 6.18
C PHE A 465 8.52 12.31 6.06
N SER A 466 8.37 13.07 7.15
CA SER A 466 7.71 14.37 7.15
C SER A 466 8.40 15.39 6.23
N ASP A 467 9.73 15.43 6.26
CA ASP A 467 10.52 16.36 5.45
C ASP A 467 10.35 16.01 3.95
N MET A 468 10.29 14.71 3.62
CA MET A 468 10.03 14.23 2.25
C MET A 468 8.65 14.69 1.73
N LEU A 469 7.62 14.68 2.59
CA LEU A 469 6.27 15.10 2.24
C LEU A 469 6.04 16.61 2.44
N GLY A 470 7.04 17.32 2.95
CA GLY A 470 6.97 18.74 3.27
C GLY A 470 5.83 19.02 4.26
N VAL A 471 5.74 18.27 5.35
CA VAL A 471 4.73 18.47 6.43
C VAL A 471 5.35 18.78 7.79
N THR A 472 6.67 18.69 7.94
CA THR A 472 7.36 18.92 9.22
C THR A 472 7.15 20.32 9.80
N GLN A 473 6.76 21.30 8.97
CA GLN A 473 6.38 22.64 9.43
C GLN A 473 5.11 22.65 10.30
N TYR A 474 4.33 21.56 10.33
CA TYR A 474 3.05 21.47 11.04
C TYR A 474 3.17 20.74 12.37
N ASN A 475 3.42 21.48 13.46
CA ASN A 475 3.36 20.98 14.85
C ASN A 475 3.86 19.54 15.06
N HIS A 476 5.02 19.20 14.46
CA HIS A 476 5.56 17.85 14.47
C HIS A 476 5.83 17.33 15.90
N ILE A 477 5.37 16.11 16.18
CA ILE A 477 5.60 15.42 17.45
C ILE A 477 6.49 14.21 17.20
N ASP A 478 7.73 14.29 17.68
CA ASP A 478 8.66 13.18 17.68
C ASP A 478 8.30 12.18 18.79
N LEU A 479 8.55 10.90 18.53
CA LEU A 479 8.38 9.81 19.49
C LEU A 479 9.71 9.08 19.65
N ASP A 480 10.40 9.36 20.76
CA ASP A 480 11.66 8.73 21.16
C ASP A 480 11.46 7.36 21.84
N LYS A 481 10.32 6.71 21.59
CA LYS A 481 9.92 5.43 22.18
C LYS A 481 9.56 4.41 21.12
N SER A 482 9.84 3.14 21.44
CA SER A 482 9.43 2.02 20.62
C SER A 482 8.01 1.57 20.99
N LEU A 483 7.20 1.33 19.96
CA LEU A 483 5.89 0.67 20.06
C LEU A 483 5.95 -0.80 19.66
N ALA A 484 7.16 -1.34 19.44
CA ALA A 484 7.34 -2.74 19.07
C ALA A 484 6.76 -3.66 20.15
N GLY A 485 5.91 -4.59 19.72
CA GLY A 485 5.23 -5.56 20.60
C GLY A 485 4.03 -5.02 21.38
N ILE A 486 3.69 -3.72 21.29
CA ILE A 486 2.50 -3.14 21.91
C ILE A 486 1.32 -3.26 20.93
N LYS A 487 0.16 -3.73 21.42
CA LYS A 487 -1.08 -3.82 20.64
C LYS A 487 -1.87 -2.51 20.64
N LEU A 488 -2.80 -2.36 19.68
CA LEU A 488 -3.59 -1.12 19.53
C LEU A 488 -4.52 -0.86 20.73
N ASP A 489 -5.12 -1.90 21.29
CA ASP A 489 -5.95 -1.83 22.49
C ASP A 489 -5.14 -1.47 23.74
N GLU A 490 -3.90 -1.98 23.85
CA GLU A 490 -2.96 -1.59 24.90
C GLU A 490 -2.61 -0.10 24.78
N ILE A 491 -2.38 0.42 23.57
CA ILE A 491 -2.16 1.86 23.33
C ILE A 491 -3.37 2.67 23.81
N ILE A 492 -4.59 2.31 23.42
CA ILE A 492 -5.81 3.00 23.88
C ILE A 492 -5.89 3.01 25.40
N ASN A 493 -5.69 1.86 26.05
CA ASN A 493 -5.78 1.74 27.51
C ASN A 493 -4.72 2.56 28.23
N MET A 494 -3.47 2.57 27.72
CA MET A 494 -2.40 3.38 28.28
C MET A 494 -2.75 4.87 28.21
N VAL A 495 -3.28 5.33 27.07
CA VAL A 495 -3.69 6.73 26.94
C VAL A 495 -4.89 7.02 27.84
N LEU A 496 -5.95 6.21 27.84
CA LEU A 496 -7.11 6.43 28.71
C LEU A 496 -6.73 6.52 30.19
N SER A 497 -5.76 5.70 30.64
CA SER A 497 -5.29 5.73 32.03
C SER A 497 -4.56 7.00 32.43
N ASP A 498 -3.92 7.71 31.49
CA ASP A 498 -3.26 8.99 31.73
C ASP A 498 -4.28 10.14 31.87
N PHE A 499 -5.46 9.97 31.27
CA PHE A 499 -6.51 10.97 31.29
C PHE A 499 -7.52 10.76 32.44
N GLN A 500 -7.59 9.57 33.07
CA GLN A 500 -8.41 9.31 34.26
C GLN A 500 -7.82 9.99 35.51
#